data_AF-A0A4D4LRK6-F1
#
_entry.id   AF-A0A4D4LRK6-F1
#
_cell.length_a   1.000
_cell.length_b   1.000
_cell.length_c   1.000
_cell.angle_alpha   90.00
_cell.angle_beta   90.00
_cell.angle_gamma   90.00
#
_symmetry.space_group_name_H-M   'P 1'
#
loop_
_entity.id
_entity.type
_entity.pdbx_description
1 polymer ?
#
loop_
_entity_poly.entity_id
_entity_poly.type
_entity_poly.pdbx_seq_one_letter_code
_entity_poly.pdbx_strand_id
1 'polypeptide(L)'
;MIPGQRWGAPTGAPSTTTVHVKNGWLPRETNGWRVHSVGVFTGGGHDYGMAVLSHGNRTMDDGIATVERAARAVNHDLNLPTAS
;
A
#
# COMPACT_ATOMS: atom_id res chain seq x y z
N MET A 1 -13.92 -1.77 -9.20
CA MET A 1 -13.02 -0.89 -8.41
C MET A 1 -13.19 0.55 -8.88
N ILE A 2 -13.15 1.53 -7.99
CA ILE A 2 -13.16 2.96 -8.36
C ILE A 2 -11.70 3.39 -8.59
N PRO A 3 -11.32 3.96 -9.75
CA PRO A 3 -9.92 4.32 -10.04
C PRO A 3 -9.25 5.16 -8.95
N GLY A 4 -9.98 6.12 -8.36
CA GLY A 4 -9.49 6.96 -7.26
C GLY A 4 -9.24 6.24 -5.92
N GLN A 5 -9.52 4.93 -5.82
CA GLN A 5 -9.24 4.11 -4.64
C GLN A 5 -8.03 3.17 -4.84
N ARG A 6 -7.30 3.26 -5.95
CA ARG A 6 -6.09 2.45 -6.22
C ARG A 6 -4.80 3.16 -5.79
N TRP A 7 -4.74 3.59 -4.54
CA TRP A 7 -3.55 4.13 -3.88
C TRP A 7 -3.11 3.22 -2.72
N GLY A 8 -1.90 3.41 -2.19
CA GLY A 8 -1.41 2.71 -1.00
C GLY A 8 -0.63 1.43 -1.31
N ALA A 9 -1.10 0.27 -0.81
CA ALA A 9 -0.45 -1.03 -0.95
C ALA A 9 -0.06 -1.40 -2.40
N PRO A 10 -0.87 -1.08 -3.45
CA PRO A 10 -0.49 -1.36 -4.83
C PRO A 10 0.76 -0.63 -5.33
N THR A 11 1.23 0.40 -4.62
CA THR A 11 2.31 1.27 -5.10
C THR A 11 3.63 0.52 -5.25
N GLY A 12 4.15 0.49 -6.47
CA GLY A 12 5.40 -0.21 -6.80
C GLY A 12 5.23 -1.68 -7.16
N ALA A 13 4.01 -2.22 -7.14
CA ALA A 13 3.75 -3.59 -7.60
C ALA A 13 3.97 -3.71 -9.12
N PRO A 14 4.46 -4.88 -9.61
CA PRO A 14 4.61 -5.12 -11.04
C PRO A 14 3.29 -4.99 -11.80
N SER A 15 3.35 -4.51 -13.05
CA SER A 15 2.15 -4.41 -13.91
C SER A 15 1.53 -5.77 -14.26
N THR A 16 2.30 -6.85 -14.11
CA THR A 16 1.86 -8.24 -14.30
C THR A 16 1.10 -8.81 -13.10
N THR A 17 1.09 -8.10 -11.97
CA THR A 17 0.44 -8.55 -10.74
C THR A 17 -1.01 -8.06 -10.69
N THR A 18 -1.92 -8.97 -10.37
CA THR A 18 -3.32 -8.63 -10.04
C THR A 18 -3.38 -8.18 -8.58
N VAL A 19 -3.94 -6.99 -8.35
CA VAL A 19 -4.00 -6.40 -7.01
C VAL A 19 -5.44 -6.12 -6.60
N HIS A 20 -5.86 -6.70 -5.48
CA HIS A 20 -7.07 -6.34 -4.75
C HIS A 20 -6.68 -5.47 -3.57
N VAL A 21 -7.30 -4.29 -3.44
CA VAL A 21 -6.92 -3.31 -2.42
C VAL A 21 -8.14 -2.81 -1.66
N LYS A 22 -7.95 -2.60 -0.35
CA LYS A 22 -8.88 -1.88 0.52
C LYS A 22 -8.12 -0.85 1.35
N ASN A 23 -8.61 0.38 1.28
CA ASN A 23 -8.06 1.50 2.00
C ASN A 23 -8.98 1.95 3.15
N GLY A 24 -8.40 2.60 4.16
CA GLY A 24 -9.11 3.19 5.28
C GLY A 24 -8.42 4.45 5.80
N TRP A 25 -9.21 5.47 6.12
CA TRP A 25 -8.70 6.74 6.64
C TRP A 25 -9.69 7.32 7.66
N LEU A 26 -9.17 7.80 8.79
CA LEU A 26 -9.98 8.37 9.86
C LEU A 26 -9.17 9.44 10.63
N PRO A 27 -9.63 10.70 10.71
CA PRO A 27 -9.04 11.67 11.62
C PRO A 27 -9.47 11.35 13.05
N ARG A 28 -8.62 11.66 14.04
CA ARG A 28 -9.06 11.70 15.45
C ARG A 28 -8.56 12.97 16.11
N GLU A 29 -9.22 13.31 17.21
CA GLU A 29 -8.93 14.47 18.06
C GLU A 29 -7.48 14.46 18.57
N THR A 30 -6.94 13.28 18.87
CA THR A 30 -5.55 13.11 19.29
C THR A 30 -4.80 12.20 18.30
N ASN A 31 -3.52 12.53 18.09
CA ASN A 31 -2.60 11.78 17.22
C ASN A 31 -3.04 11.72 15.74
N GLY A 32 -3.60 12.81 15.22
CA GLY A 32 -3.76 13.06 13.78
C GLY A 32 -4.59 12.04 13.00
N TRP A 33 -4.19 11.75 11.77
CA TRP A 33 -4.86 10.83 10.86
C TRP A 33 -4.34 9.39 11.01
N ARG A 34 -5.26 8.43 11.03
CA ARG A 34 -4.98 7.02 10.72
C ARG A 34 -5.21 6.83 9.23
N VAL A 35 -4.21 6.29 8.54
CA VAL A 35 -4.31 5.97 7.10
C VAL A 35 -3.72 4.58 6.89
N HIS A 36 -4.49 3.72 6.25
CA HIS A 36 -4.21 2.30 6.13
C HIS A 36 -4.50 1.81 4.71
N SER A 37 -3.71 0.86 4.25
CA SER A 37 -3.95 0.14 3.00
C SER A 37 -3.63 -1.33 3.17
N VAL A 38 -4.55 -2.18 2.72
CA VAL A 38 -4.43 -3.64 2.72
C VAL A 38 -4.57 -4.13 1.30
N GLY A 39 -3.62 -4.95 0.86
CA GLY A 39 -3.55 -5.48 -0.49
C GLY A 39 -3.35 -6.99 -0.51
N VAL A 40 -3.94 -7.66 -1.50
CA VAL A 40 -3.61 -9.03 -1.90
C VAL A 40 -3.11 -9.00 -3.33
N PHE A 41 -1.97 -9.63 -3.56
CA PHE A 41 -1.20 -9.61 -4.80
C PHE A 41 -1.13 -11.04 -5.32
N THR A 42 -1.57 -11.24 -6.56
CA THR A 42 -1.48 -12.54 -7.23
C THR A 42 -0.88 -12.42 -8.63
N GLY A 43 -0.11 -13.42 -9.04
CA GLY A 43 0.64 -13.41 -10.29
C GLY A 43 1.87 -12.50 -10.26
N GLY A 44 2.69 -12.54 -11.31
CA GLY A 44 3.98 -11.83 -11.34
C GLY A 44 5.11 -12.55 -10.58
N GLY A 45 4.95 -13.84 -10.30
CA GLY A 45 6.00 -14.70 -9.72
C GLY A 45 5.84 -14.98 -8.22
N HIS A 46 5.19 -14.07 -7.47
CA HIS A 46 5.00 -14.21 -6.03
C HIS A 46 3.60 -13.76 -5.60
N ASP A 47 2.89 -14.64 -4.90
CA ASP A 47 1.60 -14.31 -4.28
C ASP A 47 1.84 -13.91 -2.82
N TYR A 48 1.30 -12.76 -2.40
CA TYR A 48 1.47 -12.26 -1.03
C TYR A 48 0.33 -11.33 -0.60
N GLY A 49 0.20 -11.16 0.71
CA GLY A 49 -0.65 -10.15 1.33
C GLY A 49 0.20 -9.06 1.98
N MET A 50 -0.31 -7.82 1.98
CA MET A 50 0.32 -6.68 2.64
C MET A 50 -0.71 -5.90 3.43
N ALA A 51 -0.38 -5.53 4.66
CA ALA A 51 -1.14 -4.57 5.45
C ALA A 51 -0.19 -3.49 5.98
N VAL A 52 -0.42 -2.24 5.59
CA VAL A 52 0.36 -1.10 6.05
C VAL A 52 -0.53 -0.23 6.94
N LEU A 53 -0.13 -0.08 8.21
CA LEU A 53 -0.83 0.71 9.21
C LEU A 53 0.01 1.93 9.58
N SER A 54 -0.56 3.14 9.44
CA SER A 54 0.07 4.39 9.90
C SER A 54 -0.87 5.19 10.81
N HIS A 55 -0.30 5.92 11.75
CA HIS A 55 -1.00 6.83 12.66
C HIS A 55 -0.15 8.08 12.90
N GLY A 56 -0.74 9.15 13.45
CA GLY A 56 0.01 10.37 13.73
C GLY A 56 0.24 11.28 12.52
N ASN A 57 -0.35 10.97 11.36
CA ASN A 57 -0.17 11.78 10.16
C ASN A 57 -0.88 13.14 10.33
N ARG A 58 -0.25 14.23 9.87
CA ARG A 58 -0.81 15.58 10.02
C ARG A 58 -2.02 15.80 9.09
N THR A 59 -1.96 15.24 7.89
CA THR A 59 -3.07 15.22 6.94
C THR A 59 -3.36 13.80 6.44
N MET A 60 -4.49 13.61 5.74
CA MET A 60 -4.76 12.36 5.04
C MET A 60 -3.68 12.08 3.97
N ASP A 61 -3.30 13.11 3.22
CA ASP A 61 -2.31 12.99 2.13
C ASP A 61 -0.93 12.61 2.65
N ASP A 62 -0.50 13.16 3.80
CA ASP A 62 0.73 12.73 4.48
C ASP A 62 0.70 11.23 4.81
N GLY A 63 -0.48 10.75 5.23
CA GLY A 63 -0.71 9.34 5.51
C GLY A 63 -0.69 8.45 4.27
N ILE A 64 -1.29 8.90 3.15
CA ILE A 64 -1.20 8.21 1.87
C ILE A 64 0.27 8.10 1.45
N ALA A 65 0.99 9.22 1.45
CA ALA A 65 2.41 9.25 1.07
C ALA A 65 3.25 8.33 1.97
N THR A 66 2.95 8.26 3.26
CA THR A 66 3.64 7.36 4.21
C THR A 66 3.37 5.90 3.90
N VAL A 67 2.11 5.52 3.68
CA VAL A 67 1.73 4.16 3.29
C VAL A 67 2.39 3.76 1.98
N GLU A 68 2.41 4.65 0.99
CA GLU A 68 2.97 4.37 -0.33
C GLU A 68 4.49 4.21 -0.33
N ARG A 69 5.21 4.98 0.51
CA ARG A 69 6.65 4.78 0.68
C ARG A 69 6.97 3.40 1.26
N ALA A 70 6.21 2.95 2.26
CA ALA A 70 6.38 1.62 2.84
C ALA A 70 6.01 0.51 1.83
N ALA A 71 4.87 0.64 1.16
CA ALA A 71 4.42 -0.32 0.16
C ALA A 71 5.42 -0.48 -0.99
N ARG A 72 6.00 0.64 -1.47
CA ARG A 72 7.00 0.62 -2.55
C ARG A 72 8.24 -0.20 -2.17
N ALA A 73 8.73 -0.05 -0.94
CA ALA A 73 9.90 -0.81 -0.48
C ALA A 73 9.60 -2.31 -0.46
N VAL A 74 8.45 -2.71 0.10
CA VAL A 74 8.07 -4.12 0.18
C VAL A 74 7.84 -4.72 -1.22
N ASN A 75 7.11 -4.01 -2.09
CA ASN A 75 6.86 -4.47 -3.46
C ASN A 75 8.15 -4.55 -4.27
N HIS A 76 9.10 -3.63 -4.07
CA HIS A 76 10.40 -3.71 -4.71
C HIS A 76 11.13 -5.00 -4.28
N ASP A 77 11.29 -5.22 -2.98
CA ASP A 77 12.11 -6.32 -2.46
C ASP A 77 11.50 -7.70 -2.74
N LEU A 78 10.17 -7.83 -2.70
CA LEU A 78 9.48 -9.09 -2.98
C LEU A 78 9.38 -9.42 -4.48
N ASN A 79 9.66 -8.46 -5.37
CA ASN A 79 9.51 -8.66 -6.82
C ASN A 79 10.81 -8.34 -7.58
N LEU A 80 11.96 -8.41 -6.90
CA LEU A 80 13.26 -8.39 -7.57
C LEU A 80 13.36 -9.59 -8.54
N PRO A 81 13.98 -9.41 -9.73
CA PRO A 81 14.28 -10.53 -10.59
C PRO A 81 15.12 -11.55 -9.82
N THR A 82 14.74 -12.83 -9.89
CA THR A 82 15.56 -13.89 -9.33
C THR A 82 16.97 -13.80 -9.92
N ALA A 83 18.00 -13.76 -9.07
CA ALA A 83 19.37 -13.79 -9.53
C ALA A 83 19.58 -15.03 -10.42
N SER A 84 20.06 -14.79 -11.64
CA SER A 84 20.37 -15.84 -12.63
C SER A 84 21.60 -16.63 -12.26
#